data_AF-A0A4Y2EPG6-F1
#
_entry.id   AF-A0A4Y2EPG6-F1
#
_cell.length_a   1.000
_cell.length_b   1.000
_cell.length_c   1.000
_cell.angle_alpha   90.00
_cell.angle_beta   90.00
_cell.angle_gamma   90.00
#
_symmetry.space_group_name_H-M   'P 1'
#
loop_
_entity.id
_entity.type
_entity.pdbx_description
1 polymer ?
#
loop_
_entity_poly.entity_id
_entity_poly.type
_entity_poly.pdbx_seq_one_letter_code
_entity_poly.pdbx_strand_id
1 'polypeptide(L)' 'MHPRCITCHGEHATRECSINEKIVEPVCINCGVKGHLAACKGFQALPVIKKPSTRQPGKSYAQAAAVKKAQEEKQMKKS' A
#
# COMPACT_ATOMS: atom_id res chain seq x y z
N MET A 1 -27.16 2.48 7.46
CA MET A 1 -26.03 3.31 6.97
C MET A 1 -26.62 4.40 6.11
N HIS A 2 -26.51 5.67 6.49
CA HIS A 2 -26.87 6.78 5.62
C HIS A 2 -25.71 7.01 4.65
N PRO A 3 -25.91 6.90 3.32
CA PRO A 3 -24.85 7.15 2.36
C PRO A 3 -24.45 8.63 2.43
N ARG A 4 -23.15 8.90 2.29
CA ARG A 4 -22.62 10.25 2.13
C ARG A 4 -22.15 10.45 0.70
N CYS A 5 -22.49 11.59 0.13
CA CYS A 5 -22.11 11.94 -1.23
C CYS A 5 -20.63 12.29 -1.29
N ILE A 6 -19.87 11.62 -2.17
CA ILE A 6 -18.43 11.86 -2.35
C ILE A 6 -18.17 13.24 -2.99
N THR A 7 -19.11 13.72 -3.79
CA THR A 7 -19.00 15.00 -4.51
C THR A 7 -19.20 16.19 -3.58
N CYS A 8 -20.27 16.20 -2.78
CA CYS A 8 -20.69 17.38 -2.00
C CYS A 8 -20.80 17.16 -0.48
N HIS A 9 -20.47 15.97 0.02
CA HIS A 9 -20.54 15.61 1.44
C HIS A 9 -21.95 15.59 2.06
N GLY A 10 -22.99 15.74 1.23
CA GLY A 10 -24.39 15.69 1.68
C GLY A 10 -24.88 14.28 2.05
N GLU A 11 -26.02 14.22 2.73
CA GLU A 11 -26.68 12.99 3.19
C GLU A 11 -27.51 12.31 2.08
N HIS A 12 -26.85 12.00 0.95
CA HIS A 12 -27.44 11.28 -0.18
C HIS A 12 -26.40 10.40 -0.87
N ALA A 13 -26.86 9.46 -1.69
CA ALA A 13 -25.95 8.69 -2.54
C ALA A 13 -25.35 9.57 -3.64
N THR A 14 -24.08 9.37 -4.00
CA THR A 14 -23.40 10.18 -5.04
C THR A 14 -24.16 10.23 -6.37
N ARG A 15 -24.91 9.17 -6.72
CA ARG A 15 -25.75 9.11 -7.93
C ARG A 15 -26.96 10.05 -7.93
N GLU A 16 -27.38 10.51 -6.76
CA GLU A 16 -28.51 11.43 -6.55
C GLU A 16 -28.02 12.87 -6.40
N CYS A 17 -26.70 13.11 -6.55
CA CYS A 17 -26.14 14.44 -6.41
C CYS A 17 -26.50 15.31 -7.62
N SER A 18 -27.00 16.52 -7.38
CA SER A 18 -27.30 17.49 -8.43
C SER A 18 -26.05 18.15 -9.02
N ILE A 19 -24.88 17.98 -8.38
CA ILE A 19 -23.60 18.54 -8.85
C ILE A 19 -23.02 17.61 -9.91
N ASN A 20 -23.08 18.05 -11.18
CA ASN A 20 -22.47 17.36 -12.32
C ASN A 20 -21.16 18.02 -12.78
N GLU A 21 -20.78 19.14 -12.16
CA GLU A 21 -19.58 19.88 -12.50
C GLU A 21 -18.33 19.28 -11.86
N LYS A 22 -17.19 19.43 -12.55
CA LYS A 22 -15.89 18.99 -12.01
C LYS A 22 -15.44 19.95 -10.91
N ILE A 23 -15.40 19.47 -9.68
CA ILE A 23 -14.84 20.22 -8.55
C ILE A 23 -13.34 20.35 -8.73
N VAL A 24 -12.86 21.58 -8.91
CA VAL A 24 -11.43 21.89 -9.15
C VAL A 24 -10.59 21.56 -7.91
N GLU A 25 -11.11 21.84 -6.72
CA GLU A 25 -10.44 21.55 -5.44
C GLU A 25 -11.27 20.53 -4.63
N PRO A 26 -11.10 19.22 -4.89
CA PRO A 26 -11.81 18.20 -4.12
C PRO A 26 -11.37 18.20 -2.66
N VAL A 27 -12.33 18.08 -1.74
CA VAL A 27 -12.10 17.93 -0.30
C VAL A 27 -12.30 16.48 0.12
N CYS A 28 -11.35 15.97 0.90
CA CYS A 28 -11.35 14.62 1.42
C CYS A 28 -12.51 14.38 2.40
N ILE A 29 -13.40 13.41 2.10
CA ILE A 29 -14.53 13.05 2.98
C ILE A 29 -14.11 12.58 4.38
N ASN A 30 -12.89 12.04 4.50
CA ASN A 30 -12.37 11.47 5.73
C ASN A 30 -11.50 12.44 6.54
N CYS A 31 -10.92 13.47 5.91
CA CYS A 31 -9.84 14.26 6.48
C CYS A 31 -9.95 15.77 6.27
N GLY A 32 -10.90 16.24 5.45
CA GLY A 32 -11.14 17.66 5.23
C GLY A 32 -10.05 18.41 4.47
N VAL A 33 -8.96 17.74 4.08
CA VAL A 33 -7.87 18.34 3.31
C VAL A 33 -8.25 18.45 1.84
N LYS A 34 -7.92 19.60 1.22
CA LYS A 34 -8.07 19.83 -0.22
C LYS A 34 -7.03 19.04 -1.03
N GLY A 35 -7.39 18.66 -2.25
CA GLY A 35 -6.49 18.03 -3.21
C GLY A 35 -6.69 16.52 -3.38
N HIS A 36 -7.60 15.89 -2.64
CA HIS A 36 -8.02 14.49 -2.88
C HIS A 36 -9.44 14.23 -2.37
N LEU A 37 -10.23 13.40 -3.08
CA LEU A 37 -11.64 13.10 -2.74
C LEU A 37 -11.79 12.06 -1.62
N ALA A 38 -10.91 11.08 -1.60
CA ALA A 38 -10.86 10.03 -0.60
C ALA A 38 -9.39 9.72 -0.33
N ALA A 39 -9.01 9.64 0.95
CA ALA A 39 -7.67 9.21 1.29
C ALA A 39 -7.49 7.78 0.76
N CYS A 40 -6.60 7.59 -0.22
CA CYS A 40 -6.00 6.28 -0.44
C CYS A 40 -5.44 5.82 0.92
N LYS A 41 -5.62 4.54 1.24
CA LYS A 41 -5.07 3.90 2.43
C LYS A 41 -3.56 4.23 2.51
N GLY A 42 -3.21 5.22 3.31
CA GLY A 42 -2.00 6.01 3.09
C GLY A 42 -2.14 7.46 3.53
N PHE A 43 -2.91 7.68 4.60
CA PHE A 43 -2.91 8.93 5.38
C PHE A 43 -1.47 9.46 5.45
N GLN A 44 -1.26 10.77 5.31
CA GLN A 44 0.07 11.39 5.44
C GLN A 44 0.81 11.01 6.75
N ALA A 45 0.10 10.42 7.71
CA ALA A 45 0.61 9.85 8.96
C ALA A 45 1.29 8.47 8.84
N LEU A 46 1.33 7.80 7.68
CA LEU A 46 2.15 6.60 7.56
C LEU A 46 3.62 7.01 7.42
N PRO A 47 4.50 6.64 8.37
CA PRO A 47 5.92 6.91 8.23
C PRO A 47 6.39 6.27 6.92
N VAL A 48 7.02 7.08 6.07
CA VAL A 48 7.70 6.59 4.88
C VAL A 48 8.78 5.61 5.36
N ILE A 49 8.51 4.31 5.22
CA ILE A 49 9.51 3.29 5.49
C ILE A 49 10.61 3.51 4.46
N LYS A 50 11.72 4.11 4.91
CA LYS A 50 12.94 4.24 4.11
C LYS A 50 13.48 2.83 3.87
N LYS A 51 13.09 2.23 2.76
CA LYS A 51 13.71 0.98 2.31
C LYS A 51 15.19 1.29 2.06
N PRO A 52 16.13 0.44 2.50
CA PRO A 52 17.53 0.61 2.12
C PRO A 52 17.63 0.60 0.59
N SER A 53 18.46 1.49 0.02
CA SER A 53 18.69 1.59 -1.43
C SER A 53 19.23 0.28 -2.01
N THR A 54 19.81 -0.57 -1.16
CA THR A 54 20.34 -1.86 -1.53
C THR A 54 19.31 -2.94 -1.21
N ARG A 55 18.92 -3.70 -2.25
CA ARG A 55 18.16 -4.93 -2.08
C ARG A 55 19.02 -5.86 -1.23
N GLN A 56 18.58 -6.16 -0.01
CA GLN A 56 19.18 -7.24 0.77
C GLN A 56 18.90 -8.54 0.01
N PRO A 57 19.93 -9.29 -0.42
CA PRO A 57 19.70 -10.58 -1.08
C PRO A 57 19.05 -11.51 -0.06
N GLY A 58 17.75 -11.73 -0.19
CA GLY A 58 17.08 -12.79 0.55
C GLY A 58 17.67 -14.13 0.10
N LYS A 59 18.00 -15.01 1.06
CA LYS A 59 18.40 -16.38 0.75
C LYS A 59 17.21 -17.07 0.10
N SER A 60 17.32 -17.40 -1.18
CA SER A 60 16.27 -18.15 -1.86
C SER A 60 16.26 -19.61 -1.38
N TYR A 61 15.13 -20.29 -1.50
CA TYR A 61 15.03 -21.71 -1.17
C TYR A 61 16.06 -22.56 -1.92
N ALA A 62 16.28 -22.25 -3.22
CA ALA A 62 17.28 -22.92 -4.04
C ALA A 62 18.71 -22.72 -3.51
N GLN A 63 19.04 -21.50 -3.05
CA GLN A 63 20.34 -21.22 -2.43
C GLN A 63 20.53 -21.97 -1.11
N ALA A 64 19.48 -22.05 -0.28
CA ALA A 64 19.53 -22.80 0.98
C ALA A 64 19.71 -24.31 0.74
N ALA A 65 19.03 -24.88 -0.26
CA ALA A 65 19.17 -26.29 -0.62
C ALA A 65 20.57 -26.63 -1.16
N ALA A 66 21.16 -25.73 -1.97
CA ALA A 66 22.52 -25.90 -2.48
C ALA A 66 23.58 -25.87 -1.37
N VAL A 67 23.42 -24.99 -0.37
CA VAL A 67 24.32 -24.93 0.79
C VAL A 67 24.27 -26.21 1.61
N LYS A 68 23.07 -26.78 1.82
CA LYS A 68 22.91 -28.07 2.53
C LYS A 68 23.64 -29.20 1.81
N LYS A 69 23.43 -29.36 0.50
CA LYS A 69 24.16 -30.35 -0.31
C LYS A 69 25.67 -30.18 -0.23
N ALA A 70 26.17 -28.95 -0.33
CA ALA A 70 27.61 -28.69 -0.24
C ALA A 70 28.19 -28.98 1.16
N GLN A 71 27.39 -28.90 2.22
CA GLN A 71 27.80 -29.27 3.58
C GLN A 71 27.81 -30.79 3.77
N GLU A 72 26.79 -31.49 3.27
CA GLU A 72 26.69 -32.95 3.29
C GLU A 72 27.85 -33.60 2.50
N GLU A 73 28.16 -33.09 1.30
CA GLU A 73 29.29 -33.58 0.49
C GLU A 73 30.66 -33.34 1.16
N LYS A 74 30.82 -32.22 1.87
CA LYS A 74 32.05 -31.94 2.63
C LYS A 74 32.18 -32.83 3.86
N GLN A 75 31.07 -33.29 4.44
CA GLN A 75 31.06 -34.19 5.59
C GLN A 75 31.38 -35.63 5.15
N MET A 76 30.90 -36.06 3.99
CA MET A 76 31.20 -37.39 3.44
C MET A 76 32.65 -37.53 2.96
N LYS A 77 33.28 -36.45 2.49
CA LYS A 77 34.70 -36.43 2.09
C LYS A 77 35.69 -36.35 3.27
N LYS A 78 35.18 -36.20 4.50
CA LYS A 78 35.98 -36.10 5.72
C LYS A 78 35.96 -37.38 6.56
N SER A 79 35.24 -38.41 6.10
CA SER A 79 35.11 -39.73 6.71
C SER A 79 35.83 -40.78 5.88
#